data_AF-A0A2T4XHH3-F1
#
_entry.id   AF-A0A2T4XHH3-F1
#
_cell.length_a   1.000
_cell.length_b   1.000
_cell.length_c   1.000
_cell.angle_alpha   90.00
_cell.angle_beta   90.00
_cell.angle_gamma   90.00
#
_symmetry.space_group_name_H-M   'P 1'
#
loop_
_entity.id
_entity.type
_entity.pdbx_description
1 polymer ?
#
loop_
_entity_poly.entity_id
_entity_poly.type
_entity_poly.pdbx_seq_one_letter_code
_entity_poly.pdbx_strand_id
1 'polypeptide(L)'
;SMRAVAEHGRMLQVPINYGEFGVGRDGNQSERDTDLVREYYRTVVQTALAEGMSSTVWDDRGWFGLVEQDGTNTFRFKFDIVPYMLAED
;
A
#
# COMPACT_ATOMS: atom_id res chain seq x y z
N SER A 1 -10.08 5.14 -13.11
CA SER A 1 -8.83 5.37 -12.34
C SER A 1 -9.19 5.76 -10.92
N MET A 2 -8.24 5.74 -9.98
CA MET A 2 -8.44 6.22 -8.61
C MET A 2 -9.07 7.63 -8.57
N ARG A 3 -8.60 8.55 -9.42
CA ARG A 3 -9.11 9.93 -9.51
C ARG A 3 -10.56 10.04 -9.99
N ALA A 4 -11.00 9.17 -10.90
CA ALA A 4 -12.40 9.15 -11.34
C ALA A 4 -13.34 8.71 -10.22
N VAL A 5 -12.90 7.79 -9.35
CA VAL A 5 -13.65 7.39 -8.15
C VAL A 5 -13.73 8.55 -7.17
N ALA A 6 -12.62 9.26 -6.94
CA ALA A 6 -12.58 10.45 -6.09
C ALA A 6 -13.51 11.57 -6.60
N GLU A 7 -13.52 11.83 -7.91
CA GLU A 7 -14.42 12.79 -8.55
C GLU A 7 -15.89 12.43 -8.32
N HIS A 8 -16.23 11.16 -8.51
CA HIS A 8 -17.59 10.68 -8.25
C HIS A 8 -17.98 10.81 -6.76
N GLY A 9 -17.07 10.49 -5.84
CA GLY A 9 -17.28 10.68 -4.41
C GLY A 9 -17.54 12.14 -4.03
N ARG A 10 -16.81 13.08 -4.63
CA ARG A 10 -17.03 14.52 -4.45
C ARG A 10 -18.41 14.96 -4.93
N MET A 11 -18.87 14.46 -6.09
CA MET A 11 -20.22 14.75 -6.59
C MET A 11 -21.31 14.28 -5.63
N LEU A 12 -21.10 13.12 -5.00
CA LEU A 12 -22.02 12.52 -4.03
C LEU A 12 -21.83 13.06 -2.60
N GLN A 13 -20.80 13.87 -2.35
CA GLN A 13 -20.40 14.33 -1.02
C GLN A 13 -20.15 13.18 -0.02
N VAL A 14 -19.55 12.09 -0.49
CA VAL A 14 -19.23 10.91 0.34
C VAL A 14 -17.72 10.71 0.48
N PRO A 15 -17.23 10.41 1.70
CA PRO A 15 -15.82 10.07 1.89
C PRO A 15 -15.52 8.70 1.25
N ILE A 16 -14.29 8.54 0.76
CA ILE A 16 -13.83 7.30 0.12
C ILE A 16 -12.63 6.75 0.90
N ASN A 17 -12.66 5.42 1.10
CA ASN A 17 -11.50 4.63 1.46
C ASN A 17 -11.09 3.75 0.27
N TYR A 18 -9.86 3.87 -0.21
CA TYR A 18 -9.29 2.91 -1.17
C TYR A 18 -8.87 1.66 -0.41
N GLY A 19 -9.84 0.74 -0.27
CA GLY A 19 -9.85 -0.25 0.80
C GLY A 19 -8.85 -1.39 0.68
N GLU A 20 -8.33 -1.70 -0.51
CA GLU A 20 -7.33 -2.75 -0.67
C GLU A 20 -6.40 -2.43 -1.84
N PHE A 21 -5.10 -2.56 -1.60
CA PHE A 21 -4.08 -2.52 -2.63
C PHE A 21 -2.82 -3.25 -2.17
N GLY A 22 -2.09 -3.80 -3.12
CA GLY A 22 -0.77 -4.38 -2.86
C GLY A 22 -0.24 -5.12 -4.09
N VAL A 23 1.05 -5.45 -4.03
CA VAL A 23 1.72 -6.29 -5.01
C VAL A 23 2.09 -7.60 -4.34
N GLY A 24 1.43 -8.68 -4.74
CA GLY A 24 1.64 -10.01 -4.19
C GLY A 24 2.60 -10.86 -5.02
N ARG A 25 3.23 -11.86 -4.38
CA ARG A 25 3.97 -12.93 -5.05
C ARG A 25 3.70 -14.27 -4.37
N ASP A 26 3.23 -15.25 -5.13
CA ASP A 26 3.18 -16.63 -4.66
C ASP A 26 4.53 -17.29 -4.91
N GLY A 27 5.17 -17.81 -3.87
CA GLY A 27 6.45 -18.52 -3.97
C GLY A 27 7.72 -17.69 -4.24
N ASN A 28 7.64 -16.48 -4.82
CA ASN A 28 8.82 -15.65 -5.16
C ASN A 28 8.80 -14.26 -4.51
N GLN A 29 8.79 -14.21 -3.18
CA GLN A 29 8.65 -12.97 -2.41
C GLN A 29 9.75 -11.93 -2.68
N SER A 30 10.98 -12.36 -3.02
CA SER A 30 12.11 -11.45 -3.26
C SER A 30 11.92 -10.54 -4.48
N GLU A 31 11.07 -10.91 -5.45
CA GLU A 31 10.72 -10.01 -6.57
C GLU A 31 9.98 -8.74 -6.11
N ARG A 32 9.49 -8.71 -4.87
CA ARG A 32 8.86 -7.53 -4.27
C ARG A 32 9.88 -6.53 -3.73
N ASP A 33 11.14 -6.93 -3.59
CA ASP A 33 12.25 -6.08 -3.14
C ASP A 33 12.82 -5.27 -4.30
N THR A 34 11.98 -4.41 -4.88
CA THR A 34 12.36 -3.56 -6.01
C THR A 34 11.80 -2.15 -5.84
N ASP A 35 12.51 -1.18 -6.42
CA ASP A 35 12.06 0.22 -6.40
C ASP A 35 10.71 0.37 -7.10
N LEU A 36 10.45 -0.40 -8.16
CA LEU A 36 9.16 -0.40 -8.84
C LEU A 36 8.01 -0.76 -7.89
N VAL A 37 8.19 -1.76 -7.03
CA VAL A 37 7.16 -2.16 -6.08
C VAL A 37 7.00 -1.09 -5.01
N ARG A 38 8.09 -0.56 -4.45
CA ARG A 38 8.02 0.55 -3.48
C ARG A 38 7.29 1.78 -4.05
N GLU A 39 7.64 2.17 -5.27
CA GLU A 39 7.03 3.29 -5.97
C GLU A 39 5.55 3.05 -6.31
N TYR A 40 5.16 1.80 -6.58
CA TYR A 40 3.74 1.46 -6.72
C TYR A 40 2.98 1.77 -5.42
N TYR A 41 3.46 1.28 -4.26
CA TYR A 41 2.79 1.54 -2.98
C TYR A 41 2.76 3.04 -2.66
N ARG A 42 3.88 3.75 -2.87
CA ARG A 42 3.97 5.20 -2.68
C ARG A 42 2.99 5.96 -3.58
N THR A 43 2.95 5.63 -4.87
CA THR A 43 2.03 6.25 -5.83
C THR A 43 0.58 6.09 -5.39
N VAL A 44 0.18 4.91 -4.93
CA VAL A 44 -1.20 4.65 -4.47
C VAL A 44 -1.52 5.49 -3.23
N VAL A 45 -0.66 5.45 -2.20
CA VAL A 45 -0.86 6.20 -0.94
C VAL A 45 -0.89 7.71 -1.19
N GLN A 46 0.08 8.24 -1.93
CA GLN A 46 0.17 9.67 -2.19
C GLN A 46 -0.95 10.16 -3.12
N THR A 47 -1.41 9.34 -4.07
CA THR A 47 -2.59 9.70 -4.88
C THR A 47 -3.86 9.71 -4.04
N ALA A 48 -4.05 8.73 -3.15
CA ALA A 48 -5.22 8.71 -2.27
C ALA A 48 -5.24 9.94 -1.35
N LEU A 49 -4.09 10.27 -0.75
CA LEU A 49 -3.92 11.46 0.08
C LEU A 49 -4.21 12.75 -0.69
N ALA A 50 -3.64 12.92 -1.89
CA ALA A 50 -3.84 14.10 -2.73
C ALA A 50 -5.31 14.29 -3.16
N GLU A 51 -6.07 13.20 -3.29
CA GLU A 51 -7.49 13.23 -3.63
C GLU A 51 -8.42 13.36 -2.40
N GLY A 52 -7.86 13.47 -1.19
CA GLY A 52 -8.61 13.59 0.06
C GLY A 52 -9.28 12.28 0.50
N MET A 53 -8.69 11.14 0.15
CA MET A 53 -9.18 9.80 0.49
C MET A 53 -8.30 9.15 1.55
N SER A 54 -8.87 8.19 2.29
CA SER A 54 -8.06 7.23 3.04
C SER A 54 -7.66 6.05 2.16
N SER A 55 -6.64 5.31 2.55
CA SER A 55 -6.22 4.08 1.87
C SER A 55 -5.89 2.98 2.88
N THR A 56 -6.16 1.74 2.54
CA THR A 56 -5.84 0.57 3.37
C THR A 56 -5.05 -0.43 2.55
N VAL A 57 -3.81 -0.68 2.98
CA VAL A 57 -2.92 -1.60 2.31
C VAL A 57 -3.28 -3.04 2.68
N TRP A 58 -3.21 -3.97 1.72
CA TRP A 58 -3.47 -5.38 1.96
C TRP A 58 -2.22 -6.08 2.51
N ASP A 59 -2.32 -6.63 3.72
CA ASP A 59 -1.29 -7.43 4.37
C ASP A 59 -1.90 -8.75 4.89
N ASP A 60 -1.68 -9.83 4.14
CA ASP A 60 -2.09 -11.19 4.50
C ASP A 60 -1.00 -11.97 5.26
N ARG A 61 0.16 -11.34 5.52
CA ARG A 61 1.41 -11.99 5.99
C ARG A 61 1.93 -13.11 5.08
N GLY A 62 1.35 -13.29 3.90
CA GLY A 62 1.65 -14.31 2.91
C GLY A 62 2.12 -13.68 1.60
N TRP A 63 1.28 -13.77 0.56
CA TRP A 63 1.64 -13.30 -0.78
C TRP A 63 1.88 -11.80 -0.81
N PHE A 64 1.12 -11.04 -0.03
CA PHE A 64 1.18 -9.59 0.07
C PHE A 64 1.85 -9.11 1.35
N GLY A 65 2.37 -10.03 2.17
CA GLY A 65 2.93 -9.76 3.49
C GLY A 65 3.79 -8.50 3.56
N LEU A 66 3.48 -7.58 4.49
CA LEU A 66 4.24 -6.34 4.71
C LEU A 66 5.00 -6.33 6.03
N VAL A 67 4.55 -7.16 6.98
CA VAL A 67 5.20 -7.38 8.26
C VAL A 67 5.58 -8.85 8.37
N GLU A 68 6.76 -9.11 8.90
CA GLU A 68 7.17 -10.46 9.30
C GLU A 68 7.64 -10.48 10.76
N GLN A 69 7.46 -11.64 11.38
CA GLN A 69 7.96 -11.92 12.71
C GLN A 69 9.38 -12.49 12.57
N ASP A 70 10.31 -12.01 13.38
CA ASP A 70 11.61 -12.65 13.54
C ASP A 70 11.53 -13.85 14.48
N GLY A 71 12.58 -14.69 14.50
CA GLY A 71 12.65 -15.86 15.39
C GLY A 71 12.64 -15.55 16.89
N THR A 72 12.52 -14.28 17.29
CA THR A 72 12.57 -13.79 18.67
C THR A 72 11.30 -13.08 19.13
N ASN A 73 10.20 -13.20 18.36
CA ASN A 73 8.91 -12.55 18.66
C ASN A 73 8.92 -11.02 18.48
N THR A 74 9.85 -10.50 17.68
CA THR A 74 9.85 -9.10 17.22
C THR A 74 9.29 -9.02 15.81
N PHE A 75 8.66 -7.91 15.44
CA PHE A 75 8.11 -7.68 14.11
C PHE A 75 8.94 -6.64 13.35
N ARG A 76 9.10 -6.86 12.04
CA ARG A 76 9.77 -5.90 11.13
C ARG A 76 9.02 -5.76 9.82
N PHE A 77 9.18 -4.61 9.17
CA PHE A 77 8.66 -4.39 7.83
C PHE A 77 9.49 -5.14 6.79
N LYS A 78 8.79 -5.74 5.82
CA LYS A 78 9.41 -6.43 4.68
C LYS A 78 9.76 -5.42 3.59
N PHE A 79 10.96 -5.58 3.04
CA PHE A 79 11.42 -4.91 1.82
C PHE A 79 11.31 -3.37 1.84
N ASP A 80 11.29 -2.75 3.02
CA ASP A 80 11.13 -1.30 3.19
C ASP A 80 9.86 -0.72 2.53
N ILE A 81 8.83 -1.54 2.26
CA ILE A 81 7.63 -1.07 1.55
C ILE A 81 6.83 -0.07 2.39
N VAL A 82 6.59 -0.40 3.67
CA VAL A 82 5.76 0.44 4.55
C VAL A 82 6.44 1.77 4.91
N PRO A 83 7.72 1.82 5.33
CA PRO A 83 8.37 3.10 5.57
C PRO A 83 8.44 3.95 4.30
N TYR A 84 8.78 3.34 3.16
CA TYR A 84 8.90 4.06 1.89
C TYR A 84 7.58 4.67 1.40
N MET A 85 6.48 3.90 1.44
CA MET A 85 5.18 4.40 0.96
C MET A 85 4.61 5.54 1.81
N LEU A 86 5.04 5.64 3.08
CA LEU A 86 4.63 6.66 4.04
C LEU A 86 5.59 7.85 4.12
N ALA A 87 6.74 7.80 3.46
CA ALA A 87 7.72 8.88 3.48
C ALA A 87 7.17 10.12 2.77
N GLU A 88 7.20 11.26 3.48
CA GLU A 88 7.02 12.59 2.89
C GLU A 88 8.21 12.89 1.95
N ASP A 89 7.94 13.63 0.86
CA ASP A 89 8.99 14.14 -0.05
C ASP A 89 9.87 15.21 0.61
#